data_AF-G1WHA9-F1
#
_entry.id   AF-G1WHA9-F1
#
_cell.length_a   1.000
_cell.length_b   1.000
_cell.length_c   1.000
_cell.angle_alpha   90.00
_cell.angle_beta   90.00
_cell.angle_gamma   90.00
#
_symmetry.space_group_name_H-M   'P 1'
#
loop_
_entity.id
_entity.type
_entity.pdbx_description
1 polymer ?
#
loop_
_entity_poly.entity_id
_entity_poly.type
_entity_poly.pdbx_seq_one_letter_code
_entity_poly.pdbx_strand_id
1 'polypeptide(L)'
;MDDVTNPYAHLIDGPMDIVIPRQVGIYVREARKRQGLTQRQLSWLCGVSERSIIALEVETAPGIRLDKLLSILESLGISLSVQADPQFKAVAPDGPPQKEPRPTTYDELFRHITGNTTDPLPYASAETPQEPEDWQRGGF
;
A
#
# COMPACT_ATOMS: atom_id res chain seq x y z
N MET A 1 -13.01 25.93 -35.97
CA MET A 1 -12.27 26.32 -34.75
C MET A 1 -11.85 25.00 -34.17
N ASP A 2 -10.73 24.55 -34.72
CA ASP A 2 -10.44 23.14 -34.84
C ASP A 2 -10.03 22.64 -33.47
N ASP A 3 -10.80 21.70 -32.94
CA ASP A 3 -10.50 20.99 -31.71
C ASP A 3 -9.11 20.37 -31.91
N VAL A 4 -8.11 20.95 -31.26
CA VAL A 4 -6.73 20.48 -31.24
C VAL A 4 -6.75 19.15 -30.49
N THR A 5 -7.17 18.12 -31.25
CA THR A 5 -7.02 16.68 -31.08
C THR A 5 -6.42 16.36 -29.73
N ASN A 6 -7.28 16.12 -28.74
CA ASN A 6 -6.89 15.50 -27.49
C ASN A 6 -6.05 14.26 -27.83
N PRO A 7 -4.72 14.29 -27.64
CA PRO A 7 -3.84 13.22 -28.12
C PRO A 7 -4.08 11.92 -27.35
N TYR A 8 -4.92 11.93 -26.31
CA TYR A 8 -5.31 10.77 -25.52
C TYR A 8 -6.74 10.30 -25.82
N ALA A 9 -7.43 10.86 -26.82
CA ALA A 9 -8.78 10.42 -27.18
C ALA A 9 -8.80 8.93 -27.52
N HIS A 10 -7.83 8.45 -28.30
CA HIS A 10 -7.72 7.03 -28.63
C HIS A 10 -7.43 6.12 -27.43
N LEU A 11 -6.98 6.69 -26.29
CA LEU A 11 -6.60 5.93 -25.11
C LEU A 11 -7.82 5.28 -24.44
N ILE A 12 -9.04 5.78 -24.67
CA ILE A 12 -10.28 5.36 -23.98
C ILE A 12 -11.09 4.33 -24.78
N ASP A 13 -10.79 4.17 -26.06
CA ASP A 13 -11.58 3.33 -26.97
C ASP A 13 -11.05 1.88 -27.04
N GLY A 14 -10.00 1.55 -26.27
CA GLY A 14 -9.39 0.22 -26.23
C GLY A 14 -8.64 -0.06 -24.92
N PRO A 15 -8.18 -1.32 -24.73
CA PRO A 15 -7.41 -1.69 -23.54
C PRO A 15 -6.09 -0.91 -23.50
N MET A 16 -5.74 -0.40 -22.31
CA MET A 16 -4.53 0.37 -22.05
C MET A 16 -3.65 -0.36 -21.03
N ASP A 17 -2.38 -0.53 -21.36
CA ASP A 17 -1.38 -1.01 -20.42
C ASP A 17 -0.99 0.09 -19.42
N ILE A 18 -1.23 -0.16 -18.13
CA ILE A 18 -0.80 0.69 -17.04
C ILE A 18 0.60 0.24 -16.60
N VAL A 19 1.62 0.96 -17.06
CA VAL A 19 3.02 0.77 -16.68
C VAL A 19 3.42 1.72 -15.54
N ILE A 20 2.78 2.88 -15.45
CA ILE A 20 2.97 3.85 -14.37
C ILE A 20 1.62 4.30 -13.78
N PRO A 21 1.53 4.57 -12.46
CA PRO A 21 0.28 4.99 -11.81
C PRO A 21 -0.38 6.21 -12.46
N ARG A 22 0.43 7.11 -13.04
CA ARG A 22 -0.02 8.33 -13.74
C ARG A 22 -1.02 8.07 -14.87
N GLN A 23 -0.87 6.96 -15.60
CA GLN A 23 -1.73 6.66 -16.77
C GLN A 23 -3.20 6.51 -16.36
N VAL A 24 -3.46 6.01 -15.16
CA VAL A 24 -4.82 5.88 -14.61
C VAL A 24 -5.50 7.24 -14.46
N GLY A 25 -4.78 8.25 -13.95
CA GLY A 25 -5.31 9.59 -13.74
C GLY A 25 -5.70 10.29 -15.05
N ILE A 26 -4.88 10.11 -16.10
CA ILE A 26 -5.16 10.61 -17.45
C ILE A 26 -6.45 9.97 -17.98
N TYR A 27 -6.57 8.66 -17.86
CA TYR A 27 -7.73 7.92 -18.35
C TYR A 27 -9.02 8.36 -17.65
N VAL A 28 -8.99 8.48 -16.31
CA VAL A 28 -10.12 8.97 -15.50
C VAL A 28 -10.53 10.38 -15.91
N ARG A 29 -9.56 11.29 -16.09
CA ARG A 29 -9.83 12.67 -16.50
C ARG A 29 -10.57 12.73 -17.83
N GLU A 30 -10.12 11.96 -18.81
CA GLU A 30 -10.66 12.01 -20.15
C GLU A 30 -12.02 11.31 -20.24
N ALA A 31 -12.21 10.18 -19.56
CA ALA A 31 -13.51 9.51 -19.47
C ALA A 31 -14.55 10.42 -18.78
N ARG A 32 -14.17 11.08 -17.69
CA ARG A 32 -15.01 12.05 -17.00
C ARG A 32 -15.43 13.21 -17.92
N LYS A 33 -14.48 13.79 -18.67
CA LYS A 33 -14.76 14.89 -19.61
C LYS A 33 -15.69 14.46 -20.74
N ARG A 34 -15.52 13.26 -21.30
CA ARG A 34 -16.42 12.71 -22.34
C ARG A 34 -17.86 12.58 -21.87
N GLN A 35 -18.04 12.28 -20.58
CA GLN A 35 -19.36 12.18 -19.95
C GLN A 35 -19.91 13.54 -19.48
N GLY A 36 -19.20 14.65 -19.71
CA GLY A 36 -19.63 15.99 -19.29
C GLY A 36 -19.63 16.21 -17.78
N LEU A 37 -18.94 15.37 -17.01
CA LEU A 37 -18.92 15.42 -15.55
C LEU A 37 -17.85 16.40 -15.05
N THR A 38 -18.17 17.17 -14.01
CA THR A 38 -17.19 17.91 -13.20
C THR A 38 -16.48 16.98 -12.22
N GLN A 39 -15.33 17.39 -11.69
CA GLN A 39 -14.60 16.62 -10.66
C GLN A 39 -15.46 16.37 -9.41
N ARG A 40 -16.22 17.39 -8.98
CA ARG A 40 -17.18 17.29 -7.87
C ARG A 40 -18.31 16.28 -8.13
N GLN A 41 -18.87 16.29 -9.34
CA GLN A 41 -19.91 15.34 -9.72
C GLN A 41 -19.38 13.91 -9.69
N LEU A 42 -18.19 13.68 -10.27
CA LEU A 42 -17.56 12.36 -10.21
C LEU A 42 -17.30 11.95 -8.76
N SER A 43 -16.73 12.84 -7.93
CA SER A 43 -16.44 12.49 -6.53
C SER A 43 -17.67 12.07 -5.74
N TRP A 44 -18.82 12.71 -6.02
CA TRP A 44 -20.09 12.35 -5.41
C TRP A 44 -20.58 10.96 -5.86
N LEU A 45 -20.48 10.66 -7.16
CA LEU A 45 -20.84 9.35 -7.71
C LEU A 45 -20.01 8.21 -7.13
N CYS A 46 -18.71 8.44 -6.88
CA CYS A 46 -17.79 7.39 -6.39
C CYS A 46 -17.71 7.31 -4.86
N GLY A 47 -18.35 8.21 -4.12
CA GLY A 47 -18.23 8.27 -2.66
C GLY A 47 -16.82 8.62 -2.17
N VAL A 48 -16.12 9.52 -2.87
CA VAL A 48 -14.77 9.99 -2.51
C VAL A 48 -14.73 11.52 -2.38
N SER A 49 -13.63 12.06 -1.84
CA SER A 49 -13.46 13.51 -1.78
C SER A 49 -13.13 14.09 -3.16
N GLU A 50 -13.60 15.31 -3.45
CA GLU A 50 -13.23 16.03 -4.67
C GLU A 50 -11.71 16.23 -4.77
N ARG A 51 -11.04 16.47 -3.64
CA ARG A 51 -9.58 16.55 -3.55
C ARG A 51 -8.89 15.26 -4.03
N SER A 52 -9.49 14.09 -3.77
CA SER A 52 -8.96 12.80 -4.25
C SER A 52 -9.04 12.68 -5.77
N ILE A 53 -10.13 13.16 -6.38
CA ILE A 53 -10.26 13.20 -7.84
C ILE A 53 -9.24 14.18 -8.44
N ILE A 54 -9.11 15.39 -7.88
CA ILE A 54 -8.11 16.38 -8.31
C ILE A 54 -6.70 15.80 -8.22
N ALA A 55 -6.36 15.17 -7.09
CA ALA A 55 -5.03 14.61 -6.89
C ALA A 55 -4.73 13.45 -7.85
N LEU A 56 -5.74 12.63 -8.18
CA LEU A 56 -5.64 11.56 -9.17
C LEU A 56 -5.40 12.13 -10.58
N GLU A 57 -6.10 13.19 -10.98
CA GLU A 57 -6.00 13.78 -12.33
C GLU A 57 -4.78 14.69 -12.53
N VAL A 58 -4.26 15.29 -11.45
CA VAL A 58 -3.13 16.26 -11.45
C VAL A 58 -1.87 15.65 -10.84
N GLU A 59 -1.82 14.33 -10.67
CA GLU A 59 -0.60 13.56 -10.33
C GLU A 59 0.00 13.85 -8.94
N THR A 60 -0.82 14.35 -8.01
CA THR A 60 -0.42 14.64 -6.63
C THR A 60 -0.92 13.60 -5.64
N ALA A 61 -1.48 12.48 -6.14
CA ALA A 61 -1.85 11.32 -5.33
C ALA A 61 -0.66 10.34 -5.26
N PRO A 62 0.21 10.40 -4.23
CA PRO A 62 1.33 9.46 -4.07
C PRO A 62 0.86 8.00 -3.89
N GLY A 63 -0.42 7.81 -3.55
CA GLY A 63 -1.11 6.53 -3.58
C GLY A 63 -2.62 6.75 -3.45
N ILE A 64 -3.39 6.20 -4.39
CA ILE A 64 -4.83 6.03 -4.24
C ILE A 64 -5.07 4.62 -3.70
N ARG A 65 -5.99 4.47 -2.75
CA ARG A 65 -6.38 3.13 -2.31
C ARG A 65 -7.07 2.40 -3.47
N LEU A 66 -6.73 1.12 -3.66
CA LEU A 66 -7.28 0.33 -4.77
C LEU A 66 -8.81 0.25 -4.72
N ASP A 67 -9.42 0.13 -3.54
CA ASP A 67 -10.89 0.13 -3.40
C ASP A 67 -11.52 1.41 -3.95
N LYS A 68 -10.90 2.57 -3.69
CA LYS A 68 -11.38 3.87 -4.19
C LYS A 68 -11.15 4.04 -5.67
N LEU A 69 -10.04 3.54 -6.18
CA LEU A 69 -9.79 3.52 -7.61
C LEU A 69 -10.84 2.68 -8.33
N LEU A 70 -11.14 1.47 -7.85
CA LEU A 70 -12.14 0.59 -8.45
C LEU A 70 -13.53 1.25 -8.47
N SER A 71 -13.97 1.92 -7.40
CA SER A 71 -15.23 2.67 -7.39
C SER A 71 -15.27 3.83 -8.39
N ILE A 72 -14.13 4.49 -8.65
CA ILE A 72 -14.03 5.54 -9.66
C ILE A 72 -14.10 4.96 -11.07
N LEU A 73 -13.44 3.84 -11.31
CA LEU A 73 -13.48 3.17 -12.62
C LEU A 73 -14.90 2.66 -12.91
N GLU A 74 -15.55 2.03 -11.94
CA GLU A 74 -16.92 1.52 -12.05
C GLU A 74 -17.93 2.63 -12.39
N SER A 75 -17.86 3.77 -11.71
CA SER A 75 -18.78 4.90 -11.96
C SER A 75 -18.63 5.51 -13.35
N LEU A 76 -17.46 5.33 -13.98
CA LEU A 76 -17.17 5.76 -15.33
C LEU A 76 -17.41 4.65 -16.37
N GLY A 77 -17.83 3.45 -15.95
CA GLY A 77 -18.04 2.30 -16.84
C GLY A 77 -16.74 1.65 -17.34
N ILE A 78 -15.67 1.73 -16.54
CA ILE A 78 -14.32 1.25 -16.88
C ILE A 78 -14.02 0.00 -16.06
N SER A 79 -13.48 -1.03 -16.70
CA SER A 79 -13.01 -2.25 -16.04
C SER A 79 -11.48 -2.26 -15.88
N LEU A 80 -10.98 -2.71 -14.73
CA LEU A 80 -9.58 -3.06 -14.55
C LEU A 80 -9.40 -4.57 -14.74
N SER A 81 -8.57 -4.97 -15.70
CA SER A 81 -8.21 -6.37 -15.94
C SER A 81 -6.75 -6.64 -15.59
N VAL A 82 -6.47 -7.84 -15.09
CA VAL A 82 -5.10 -8.32 -14.85
C VAL A 82 -4.82 -9.45 -15.84
N GLN A 83 -3.72 -9.32 -16.58
CA GLN A 83 -3.26 -10.31 -17.54
C GLN A 83 -1.84 -10.75 -17.20
N ALA A 84 -1.56 -12.05 -17.34
CA ALA A 84 -0.19 -12.55 -17.26
C ALA A 84 0.58 -12.07 -18.49
N ASP A 85 1.77 -11.48 -18.27
CA ASP A 85 2.66 -11.14 -19.38
C ASP A 85 3.20 -12.44 -19.99
N PRO A 86 2.85 -12.76 -21.26
CA PRO A 86 3.26 -14.00 -21.90
C PRO A 86 4.77 -14.06 -22.17
N GLN A 87 5.45 -12.92 -22.11
CA GLN A 87 6.91 -12.81 -22.29
C GLN A 87 7.66 -12.83 -20.96
N PHE A 88 6.95 -12.68 -19.84
CA PHE A 88 7.56 -12.73 -18.52
C PHE A 88 8.04 -14.15 -18.21
N LYS A 89 9.36 -14.34 -18.27
CA LYS A 89 10.03 -15.51 -17.73
C LYS A 89 10.40 -15.22 -16.28
N ALA A 90 9.75 -15.90 -15.35
CA ALA A 90 10.21 -15.92 -13.98
C ALA A 90 11.67 -16.43 -13.99
N VAL A 91 12.60 -15.56 -13.57
CA VAL A 91 13.92 -16.05 -13.15
C VAL A 91 13.61 -16.93 -11.95
N ALA A 92 13.80 -18.24 -12.09
CA ALA A 92 13.79 -19.12 -10.94
C ALA A 92 14.80 -18.50 -9.95
N PRO A 93 14.44 -18.32 -8.67
CA PRO A 93 15.48 -17.98 -7.69
C PRO A 93 16.55 -19.07 -7.86
N ASP A 94 17.75 -18.68 -8.28
CA ASP A 94 18.88 -19.61 -8.44
C ASP A 94 19.29 -20.07 -7.03
N GLY A 95 18.53 -21.02 -6.50
CA GLY A 95 18.66 -21.56 -5.16
C GLY A 95 17.32 -22.09 -4.61
N PRO A 96 17.33 -23.20 -3.83
CA PRO A 96 16.15 -23.57 -3.06
C PRO A 96 15.70 -22.37 -2.21
N PRO A 97 14.39 -22.21 -1.93
CA PRO A 97 13.93 -21.15 -1.04
C PRO A 97 14.74 -21.27 0.26
N GLN A 98 15.59 -20.29 0.55
CA GLN A 98 16.18 -20.11 1.87
C GLN A 98 15.03 -19.71 2.81
N LYS A 99 14.20 -20.70 3.17
CA LYS A 99 13.55 -20.73 4.47
C LYS A 99 14.66 -21.03 5.47
N GLU A 100 15.55 -20.09 5.71
CA GLU A 100 16.10 -20.05 7.06
C GLU A 100 14.89 -19.83 7.97
N PRO A 101 14.57 -20.78 8.88
CA PRO A 101 13.43 -20.61 9.75
C PRO A 101 13.64 -19.30 10.52
N ARG A 102 12.79 -18.31 10.23
CA ARG A 102 12.82 -17.05 10.95
C ARG A 102 12.57 -17.41 12.42
N PRO A 103 13.46 -17.04 13.36
CA PRO A 103 13.30 -17.37 14.76
C PRO A 103 11.92 -16.88 15.21
N THR A 104 11.11 -17.81 15.70
CA THR A 104 9.71 -17.57 16.07
C THR A 104 9.57 -17.24 17.54
N THR A 105 10.65 -17.41 18.30
CA THR A 105 10.74 -17.04 19.71
C THR A 105 11.92 -16.13 19.97
N TYR A 106 11.82 -15.36 21.06
CA TYR A 106 12.89 -14.47 21.50
C TYR A 106 14.19 -15.25 21.82
N ASP A 107 14.09 -16.44 22.41
CA ASP A 107 15.24 -17.28 22.73
C ASP A 107 15.96 -17.82 21.48
N GLU A 108 15.21 -18.14 20.42
CA GLU A 108 15.79 -18.51 19.12
C GLU A 108 16.50 -17.31 18.47
N LEU A 109 15.90 -16.13 18.52
CA LEU A 109 16.49 -14.90 18.01
C LEU A 109 17.76 -14.53 18.78
N PHE A 110 17.74 -14.65 20.11
CA PHE A 110 18.86 -14.33 20.98
C PHE A 110 20.05 -15.24 20.70
N ARG A 111 19.84 -16.57 20.63
CA ARG A 111 20.90 -17.54 20.27
C ARG A 111 21.48 -17.30 18.88
N HIS A 112 20.63 -16.92 17.93
CA HIS A 112 21.03 -16.64 16.55
C HIS A 112 21.92 -15.38 16.45
N ILE A 113 21.65 -14.36 17.27
CA ILE A 113 22.43 -13.11 17.31
C ILE A 113 23.71 -13.25 18.13
N THR A 114 23.68 -13.99 19.25
CA THR A 114 24.80 -14.03 20.20
C THR A 114 25.77 -15.19 20.01
N GLY A 115 25.59 -16.02 18.97
CA GLY A 115 26.57 -17.03 18.60
C GLY A 115 26.72 -18.17 19.61
N ASN A 116 25.62 -18.56 20.28
CA ASN A 116 25.55 -19.67 21.23
C ASN A 116 26.45 -19.53 22.49
N THR A 117 26.42 -18.35 23.11
CA THR A 117 26.92 -18.18 24.50
C THR A 117 25.84 -18.63 25.49
N THR A 118 26.14 -19.67 26.26
CA THR A 118 25.30 -20.24 27.33
C THR A 118 25.39 -19.46 28.65
N ASP A 119 25.57 -18.15 28.61
CA ASP A 119 25.53 -17.34 29.81
C ASP A 119 24.09 -16.93 30.11
N PRO A 120 23.56 -17.19 31.32
CA PRO A 120 22.20 -16.78 31.66
C PRO A 120 22.09 -15.25 31.63
N LEU A 121 20.93 -14.77 31.17
CA LEU A 121 20.61 -13.34 31.14
C LEU A 121 20.86 -12.71 32.53
N PRO A 122 21.49 -11.52 32.62
CA PRO A 122 21.82 -10.87 33.89
C PRO A 122 20.60 -10.53 34.76
N TYR A 123 19.38 -10.74 34.25
CA TYR A 123 18.12 -10.53 34.96
C TYR A 123 17.65 -11.74 35.78
N ALA A 124 18.29 -12.91 35.69
CA ALA A 124 17.85 -14.12 36.42
C ALA A 124 18.19 -14.13 37.92
N SER A 125 18.93 -13.14 38.42
CA SER A 125 19.30 -13.01 39.84
C SER A 125 19.02 -11.62 40.41
N ALA A 126 17.96 -10.94 39.96
CA ALA A 126 17.43 -9.86 40.77
C ALA A 126 16.76 -10.49 41.99
N GLU A 127 17.46 -10.49 43.12
CA GLU A 127 16.85 -10.65 44.43
C GLU A 127 15.58 -9.80 44.46
N THR A 128 14.45 -10.42 44.80
CA THR A 128 13.18 -9.73 45.03
C THR A 128 13.48 -8.52 45.91
N PRO A 129 13.19 -7.27 45.48
CA PRO A 129 13.42 -6.12 46.33
C PRO A 129 12.73 -6.35 47.67
N GLN A 130 13.51 -6.44 48.75
CA GLN A 130 12.95 -6.41 50.10
C GLN A 130 12.28 -5.04 50.26
N GLU A 131 10.96 -5.04 50.44
CA GLU A 131 10.24 -3.81 50.75
C GLU A 131 10.88 -3.16 51.98
N PRO A 132 11.18 -1.85 51.96
CA PRO A 132 11.77 -1.19 53.11
C PRO A 132 10.78 -1.20 54.29
N GLU A 133 11.25 -1.60 55.48
CA GLU A 133 10.47 -1.76 56.73
C GLU A 133 9.71 -0.48 57.17
N ASP A 134 10.02 0.67 56.58
CA ASP A 134 9.46 1.98 56.93
C ASP A 134 7.96 2.12 56.63
N TRP A 135 7.37 1.29 55.75
CA TRP A 135 5.94 1.34 55.44
C TRP A 135 5.03 0.71 56.51
N GLN A 136 5.59 0.07 57.54
CA GLN A 136 4.81 -0.49 58.66
C GLN A 136 4.66 0.44 59.87
N ARG A 137 5.25 1.65 59.88
CA ARG A 137 5.07 2.59 60.99
C ARG A 137 4.50 3.94 60.55
N GLY A 138 3.20 4.08 60.72
CA GLY A 138 2.60 5.32 61.22
C GLY A 138 2.12 6.27 60.14
N GLY A 139 0.81 6.53 60.19
CA GLY A 139 0.10 7.38 59.23
C GLY A 139 0.31 8.88 59.42
N PHE A 140 -0.21 9.60 58.43
CA PHE A 140 -0.92 10.86 58.54
C PHE A 140 -1.96 10.93 57.43
#